data_AF-K2MKS2-F1
#
_entry.id   AF-K2MKS2-F1
#
_cell.length_a   1.000
_cell.length_b   1.000
_cell.length_c   1.000
_cell.angle_alpha   90.00
_cell.angle_beta   90.00
_cell.angle_gamma   90.00
#
_symmetry.space_group_name_H-M   'P 1'
#
loop_
_entity.id
_entity.type
_entity.pdbx_description
1 polymer ?
#
loop_
_entity_poly.entity_id
_entity_poly.type
_entity_poly.pdbx_seq_one_letter_code
_entity_poly.pdbx_strand_id
1 'polypeptide(L)'
;MMRRAPDWFTRGRARERFHQIWPWALSCTCAAMYFINREPFDELAATVVSKVRKPLLKTMEWIELHDVDPETMALELPPDMIFGPLEFPKQMRFLLAALRADNELAGGYLARVLVDHMDLSLDVPILSESELLAAGGHDLLDFAIDDFLGEGTRKMRKHVFFQPDEFLRLINFISVYPTLTEYFVKKRNGVELIFRALIHSRDEYARVMAIRSLCLFCFTQREDGDVERRVLQANGVKQIVEAYKQSTGDPTDTRYITLVLSSIMRHYPKEGGKEFLDADGVQAAVNNLNISRYKGLPQHIRVLHDAQRLPIEASGKQTVNARIEDADFIPVAIGVLDVFPEFYETAGDILSLLEDIVPSQTTPLNLLEYRAMPVLSKFFVRWKDDNLFQTDGTRTQVVRLFKMLLDDKTCQKCYDPSVASYELQECLRTAKEAIREEEEGVGHDLQHAVS
;
A
#
# COMPACT_ATOMS: atom_id res chain seq x y z
N MET A 1 -13.66 17.38 -30.91
CA MET A 1 -14.05 18.48 -29.98
C MET A 1 -14.22 19.87 -30.62
N MET A 2 -14.40 20.04 -31.94
CA MET A 2 -14.35 21.40 -32.56
C MET A 2 -15.68 22.09 -32.89
N ARG A 3 -16.85 21.53 -32.55
CA ARG A 3 -18.13 22.11 -33.00
C ARG A 3 -18.87 23.03 -32.01
N ARG A 4 -18.34 23.29 -30.80
CA ARG A 4 -18.98 24.18 -29.80
C ARG A 4 -18.00 24.96 -28.92
N ALA A 5 -16.78 25.21 -29.38
CA ALA A 5 -15.85 26.04 -28.62
C ALA A 5 -16.31 27.51 -28.68
N PRO A 6 -16.34 28.23 -27.55
CA PRO A 6 -16.81 29.61 -27.49
C PRO A 6 -15.90 30.56 -28.30
N ASP A 7 -16.48 31.64 -28.85
CA ASP A 7 -15.83 32.51 -29.85
C ASP A 7 -14.54 33.19 -29.36
N TRP A 8 -14.38 33.36 -28.05
CA TRP A 8 -13.14 33.89 -27.45
C TRP A 8 -11.96 32.90 -27.54
N PHE A 9 -12.24 31.62 -27.75
CA PHE A 9 -11.25 30.54 -27.89
C PHE A 9 -10.87 30.29 -29.36
N THR A 10 -11.80 30.57 -30.29
CA THR A 10 -11.63 30.28 -31.71
C THR A 10 -11.02 31.45 -32.50
N ARG A 11 -10.94 32.66 -31.94
CA ARG A 11 -10.36 33.84 -32.60
C ARG A 11 -9.27 34.55 -31.77
N GLY A 12 -8.10 34.77 -32.40
CA GLY A 12 -7.05 35.71 -31.97
C GLY A 12 -5.99 35.17 -30.99
N ARG A 13 -5.08 36.06 -30.55
CA ARG A 13 -3.94 35.81 -29.62
C ARG A 13 -4.33 35.15 -28.29
N ALA A 14 -5.62 35.10 -27.97
CA ALA A 14 -6.14 34.37 -26.81
C ALA A 14 -5.96 32.85 -26.94
N ARG A 15 -6.05 32.30 -28.16
CA ARG A 15 -5.79 30.88 -28.43
C ARG A 15 -4.32 30.52 -28.25
N GLU A 16 -3.41 31.34 -28.76
CA GLU A 16 -1.96 31.18 -28.55
C GLU A 16 -1.61 31.27 -27.07
N ARG A 17 -2.15 32.27 -26.35
CA ARG A 17 -1.97 32.40 -24.90
C ARG A 17 -2.55 31.23 -24.12
N PHE A 18 -3.71 30.71 -24.54
CA PHE A 18 -4.26 29.51 -23.94
C PHE A 18 -3.33 28.31 -24.18
N HIS A 19 -2.87 28.06 -25.40
CA HIS A 19 -1.91 26.96 -25.66
C HIS A 19 -0.55 27.16 -24.96
N GLN A 20 -0.14 28.40 -24.72
CA GLN A 20 1.09 28.71 -23.96
C GLN A 20 0.91 28.51 -22.46
N ILE A 21 -0.25 28.89 -21.89
CA ILE A 21 -0.49 28.92 -20.44
C ILE A 21 -1.15 27.62 -19.94
N TRP A 22 -1.97 26.96 -20.77
CA TRP A 22 -2.67 25.73 -20.45
C TRP A 22 -1.75 24.61 -19.97
N PRO A 23 -0.56 24.38 -20.56
CA PRO A 23 0.39 23.39 -20.04
C PRO A 23 0.88 23.72 -18.64
N TRP A 24 1.05 25.01 -18.30
CA TRP A 24 1.45 25.44 -16.96
C TRP A 24 0.30 25.34 -15.96
N ALA A 25 -0.92 25.73 -16.36
CA ALA A 25 -2.11 25.60 -15.53
C ALA A 25 -2.41 24.13 -15.22
N LEU A 26 -2.30 23.24 -16.21
CA LEU A 26 -2.48 21.81 -16.01
C LEU A 26 -1.36 21.25 -15.11
N SER A 27 -0.10 21.63 -15.36
CA SER A 27 1.05 21.20 -14.54
C SER A 27 0.94 21.69 -13.08
N CYS A 28 0.49 22.92 -12.85
CA CYS A 28 0.30 23.47 -11.50
C CYS A 28 -0.88 22.83 -10.78
N THR A 29 -1.99 22.57 -11.50
CA THR A 29 -3.16 21.88 -10.92
C THR A 29 -2.82 20.42 -10.60
N CYS A 30 -2.08 19.74 -11.49
CA CYS A 30 -1.56 18.40 -11.23
C CYS A 30 -0.54 18.38 -10.08
N ALA A 31 0.35 19.37 -9.99
CA ALA A 31 1.28 19.50 -8.87
C ALA A 31 0.57 19.81 -7.53
N ALA A 32 -0.50 20.61 -7.56
CA ALA A 32 -1.32 20.88 -6.38
C ALA A 32 -2.12 19.66 -5.93
N MET A 33 -2.72 18.92 -6.88
CA MET A 33 -3.38 17.63 -6.58
C MET A 33 -2.38 16.57 -6.10
N TYR A 34 -1.15 16.59 -6.62
CA TYR A 34 -0.02 15.76 -6.17
C TYR A 34 0.38 16.04 -4.72
N PHE A 35 0.49 17.32 -4.33
CA PHE A 35 0.78 17.69 -2.95
C PHE A 35 -0.30 17.22 -1.96
N ILE A 36 -1.54 17.06 -2.43
CA ILE A 36 -2.69 16.68 -1.60
C ILE A 36 -2.91 15.16 -1.58
N ASN A 37 -2.72 14.44 -2.71
CA ASN A 37 -3.07 13.03 -2.84
C ASN A 37 -1.90 12.06 -3.03
N ARG A 38 -0.70 12.52 -3.44
CA ARG A 38 0.51 11.69 -3.67
C ARG A 38 0.27 10.33 -4.35
N GLU A 39 -0.66 10.27 -5.30
CA GLU A 39 -0.81 9.13 -6.19
C GLU A 39 0.29 9.15 -7.28
N PRO A 40 0.57 8.02 -7.98
CA PRO A 40 1.72 7.84 -8.88
C PRO A 40 1.52 8.56 -10.24
N PHE A 41 1.14 9.82 -10.16
CA PHE A 41 1.00 10.72 -11.29
C PHE A 41 2.36 11.17 -11.82
N ASP A 42 3.43 11.12 -11.01
CA ASP A 42 4.77 11.56 -11.40
C ASP A 42 5.31 10.74 -12.58
N GLU A 43 5.17 9.42 -12.58
CA GLU A 43 5.66 8.59 -13.68
C GLU A 43 4.77 8.64 -14.91
N LEU A 44 3.43 8.66 -14.76
CA LEU A 44 2.52 8.79 -15.90
C LEU A 44 2.63 10.18 -16.54
N ALA A 45 2.69 11.24 -15.75
CA ALA A 45 2.92 12.60 -16.24
C ALA A 45 4.34 12.79 -16.77
N ALA A 46 5.37 12.21 -16.14
CA ALA A 46 6.75 12.26 -16.67
C ALA A 46 6.91 11.42 -17.93
N THR A 47 6.21 10.28 -18.05
CA THR A 47 6.18 9.46 -19.28
C THR A 47 5.46 10.23 -20.39
N VAL A 48 4.35 10.91 -20.10
CA VAL A 48 3.68 11.82 -21.04
C VAL A 48 4.59 13.00 -21.42
N VAL A 49 5.32 13.60 -20.47
CA VAL A 49 6.21 14.72 -20.77
C VAL A 49 7.46 14.28 -21.54
N SER A 50 8.03 13.12 -21.23
CA SER A 50 9.32 12.67 -21.79
C SER A 50 9.19 11.79 -23.03
N LYS A 51 8.19 10.89 -23.09
CA LYS A 51 7.96 9.98 -24.23
C LYS A 51 6.92 10.52 -25.22
N VAL A 52 6.05 11.46 -24.81
CA VAL A 52 5.04 12.07 -25.71
C VAL A 52 5.39 13.52 -26.04
N ARG A 53 5.51 14.42 -25.05
CA ARG A 53 5.65 15.88 -25.25
C ARG A 53 7.03 16.32 -25.76
N LYS A 54 8.12 15.77 -25.22
CA LYS A 54 9.49 16.17 -25.60
C LYS A 54 9.84 15.76 -27.04
N PRO A 55 9.49 14.56 -27.53
CA PRO A 55 9.56 14.23 -28.94
C PRO A 55 8.66 15.15 -29.78
N LEU A 56 7.42 15.41 -29.32
CA LEU A 56 6.49 16.32 -30.02
C LEU A 56 7.06 17.72 -30.26
N LEU A 57 7.60 18.34 -29.21
CA LEU A 57 8.15 19.69 -29.30
C LEU A 57 9.38 19.70 -30.20
N LYS A 58 10.22 18.66 -30.12
CA LYS A 58 11.42 18.53 -30.95
C LYS A 58 11.08 18.28 -32.42
N THR A 59 10.03 17.50 -32.69
CA THR A 59 9.51 17.26 -34.04
C THR A 59 8.81 18.50 -34.59
N MET A 60 8.03 19.23 -33.78
CA MET A 60 7.43 20.52 -34.18
C MET A 60 8.48 21.59 -34.47
N GLU A 61 9.50 21.71 -33.62
CA GLU A 61 10.61 22.65 -33.81
C GLU A 61 11.43 22.29 -35.07
N TRP A 62 11.59 21.00 -35.37
CA TRP A 62 12.23 20.52 -36.59
C TRP A 62 11.38 20.77 -37.85
N ILE A 63 10.05 20.62 -37.78
CA ILE A 63 9.08 20.93 -38.85
C ILE A 63 9.10 22.42 -39.19
N GLU A 64 9.07 23.29 -38.17
CA GLU A 64 9.16 24.74 -38.34
C GLU A 64 10.50 25.17 -38.97
N LEU A 65 11.56 24.41 -38.74
CA LEU A 65 12.90 24.67 -39.29
C LEU A 65 13.12 24.17 -40.72
N HIS A 66 12.41 23.12 -41.17
CA HIS A 66 12.72 22.43 -42.44
C HIS A 66 11.61 22.46 -43.50
N ASP A 67 10.47 23.11 -43.23
CA ASP A 67 9.38 23.36 -44.18
C ASP A 67 8.95 22.10 -44.97
N VAL A 68 8.89 20.96 -44.27
CA VAL A 68 8.59 19.63 -44.83
C VAL A 68 7.08 19.40 -44.84
N ASP A 69 6.57 18.87 -45.96
CA ASP A 69 5.15 18.61 -46.21
C ASP A 69 4.52 17.70 -45.11
N PRO A 70 3.55 18.20 -44.31
CA PRO A 70 2.99 17.52 -43.14
C PRO A 70 2.39 16.13 -43.43
N GLU A 71 2.00 15.86 -44.67
CA GLU A 71 1.38 14.59 -45.06
C GLU A 71 2.36 13.40 -45.04
N THR A 72 3.66 13.64 -45.21
CA THR A 72 4.67 12.57 -45.22
C THR A 72 5.12 12.14 -43.82
N MET A 73 5.06 13.02 -42.81
CA MET A 73 5.36 12.68 -41.41
C MET A 73 4.12 12.34 -40.56
N ALA A 74 2.90 12.48 -41.10
CA ALA A 74 1.68 11.92 -40.50
C ALA A 74 1.76 10.39 -40.30
N LEU A 75 2.73 9.72 -40.93
CA LEU A 75 3.00 8.30 -40.78
C LEU A 75 3.86 7.95 -39.54
N GLU A 76 4.46 8.93 -38.87
CA GLU A 76 5.33 8.74 -37.68
C GLU A 76 4.65 9.14 -36.36
N LEU A 77 3.42 9.64 -36.39
CA LEU A 77 2.61 9.90 -35.21
C LEU A 77 1.61 8.74 -35.01
N PRO A 78 1.28 8.35 -33.76
CA PRO A 78 0.13 7.50 -33.52
C PRO A 78 -1.10 8.13 -34.24
N PRO A 79 -1.87 7.38 -35.07
CA PRO A 79 -3.00 7.83 -35.87
C PRO A 79 -3.99 8.70 -35.08
N ASP A 80 -4.10 8.48 -33.78
CA ASP A 80 -5.00 9.17 -32.88
C ASP A 80 -4.62 10.66 -32.66
N MET A 81 -3.38 11.06 -32.95
CA MET A 81 -3.00 12.47 -33.01
C MET A 81 -3.50 13.15 -34.29
N ILE A 82 -3.84 12.36 -35.32
CA ILE A 82 -4.34 12.80 -36.62
C ILE A 82 -5.87 12.62 -36.69
N PHE A 83 -6.45 11.63 -35.99
CA PHE A 83 -7.86 11.23 -36.10
C PHE A 83 -8.73 11.45 -34.84
N GLY A 84 -8.16 11.87 -33.70
CA GLY A 84 -8.89 12.08 -32.43
C GLY A 84 -8.86 10.88 -31.47
N PRO A 85 -9.54 10.93 -30.30
CA PRO A 85 -9.52 9.83 -29.33
C PRO A 85 -10.14 8.59 -29.97
N LEU A 86 -9.31 7.57 -30.21
CA LEU A 86 -9.78 6.30 -30.72
C LEU A 86 -10.53 5.54 -29.63
N GLU A 87 -11.55 4.81 -30.05
CA GLU A 87 -12.20 3.81 -29.21
C GLU A 87 -11.21 2.71 -28.84
N PHE A 88 -11.36 2.16 -27.63
CA PHE A 88 -10.45 1.16 -27.08
C PHE A 88 -10.15 -0.03 -28.02
N PRO A 89 -11.12 -0.65 -28.73
CA PRO A 89 -10.82 -1.74 -29.66
C PRO A 89 -9.89 -1.34 -30.81
N LYS A 90 -9.97 -0.08 -31.26
CA LYS A 90 -9.09 0.44 -32.33
C LYS A 90 -7.69 0.70 -31.78
N GLN A 91 -7.57 1.27 -30.57
CA GLN A 91 -6.30 1.46 -29.89
C GLN A 91 -5.56 0.11 -29.72
N MET A 92 -6.25 -0.90 -29.22
CA MET A 92 -5.71 -2.26 -29.06
C MET A 92 -5.29 -2.89 -30.37
N ARG A 93 -6.10 -2.74 -31.44
CA ARG A 93 -5.74 -3.25 -32.76
C ARG A 93 -4.45 -2.64 -33.30
N PHE A 94 -4.27 -1.33 -33.15
CA PHE A 94 -3.04 -0.65 -33.57
C PHE A 94 -1.84 -1.02 -32.70
N LEU A 95 -2.04 -1.13 -31.38
CA LEU A 95 -1.02 -1.60 -30.45
C LEU A 95 -0.51 -3.00 -30.84
N LEU A 96 -1.42 -3.97 -31.01
CA LEU A 96 -1.05 -5.34 -31.37
C LEU A 96 -0.38 -5.42 -32.74
N ALA A 97 -0.83 -4.63 -33.71
CA ALA A 97 -0.18 -4.55 -35.02
C ALA A 97 1.24 -3.96 -34.93
N ALA A 98 1.42 -2.89 -34.17
CA ALA A 98 2.72 -2.25 -33.96
C ALA A 98 3.71 -3.17 -33.22
N LEU A 99 3.25 -3.88 -32.18
CA LEU A 99 4.03 -4.87 -31.44
C LEU A 99 4.50 -6.02 -32.34
N ARG A 100 3.60 -6.55 -33.20
CA ARG A 100 3.93 -7.62 -34.15
C ARG A 100 4.91 -7.16 -35.25
N ALA A 101 4.84 -5.89 -35.63
CA ALA A 101 5.72 -5.28 -36.62
C ALA A 101 7.07 -4.79 -36.04
N ASP A 102 7.32 -4.98 -34.73
CA ASP A 102 8.50 -4.46 -34.02
C ASP A 102 8.67 -2.93 -34.20
N ASN A 103 7.55 -2.19 -34.20
CA ASN A 103 7.53 -0.76 -34.44
C ASN A 103 7.59 0.04 -33.12
N GLU A 104 8.45 1.05 -33.06
CA GLU A 104 8.63 1.93 -31.88
C GLU A 104 7.34 2.62 -31.42
N LEU A 105 6.38 2.83 -32.32
CA LEU A 105 5.06 3.39 -31.98
C LEU A 105 4.29 2.54 -30.98
N ALA A 106 4.59 1.24 -30.85
CA ALA A 106 3.92 0.34 -29.92
C ALA A 106 4.01 0.84 -28.46
N GLY A 107 5.16 1.41 -28.06
CA GLY A 107 5.33 1.98 -26.73
C GLY A 107 4.39 3.17 -26.47
N GLY A 108 4.14 4.00 -27.49
CA GLY A 108 3.21 5.12 -27.42
C GLY A 108 1.76 4.68 -27.26
N TYR A 109 1.31 3.68 -28.03
CA TYR A 109 -0.03 3.13 -27.87
C TYR A 109 -0.23 2.42 -26.53
N LEU A 110 0.78 1.67 -26.06
CA LEU A 110 0.72 0.99 -24.77
C LEU A 110 0.58 2.01 -23.64
N ALA A 111 1.42 3.04 -23.63
CA ALA A 111 1.34 4.10 -22.63
C ALA A 111 -0.04 4.77 -22.61
N ARG A 112 -0.65 4.98 -23.79
CA ARG A 112 -1.99 5.54 -23.88
C ARG A 112 -3.06 4.63 -23.32
N VAL A 113 -3.08 3.35 -23.72
CA VAL A 113 -4.06 2.38 -23.20
C VAL A 113 -4.01 2.34 -21.68
N LEU A 114 -2.80 2.36 -21.11
CA LEU A 114 -2.62 2.41 -19.66
C LEU A 114 -3.09 3.74 -19.05
N VAL A 115 -2.77 4.89 -19.64
CA VAL A 115 -3.23 6.21 -19.13
C VAL A 115 -4.76 6.33 -19.17
N ASP A 116 -5.38 5.91 -20.27
CA ASP A 116 -6.80 6.11 -20.51
C ASP A 116 -7.67 5.11 -19.70
N HIS A 117 -7.12 3.94 -19.32
CA HIS A 117 -7.91 2.84 -18.78
C HIS A 117 -7.36 2.14 -17.53
N MET A 118 -6.11 2.37 -17.12
CA MET A 118 -5.60 1.83 -15.87
C MET A 118 -6.09 2.67 -14.69
N ASP A 119 -7.00 2.11 -13.92
CA ASP A 119 -7.37 2.67 -12.63
C ASP A 119 -6.56 2.01 -11.52
N LEU A 120 -5.86 2.84 -10.74
CA LEU A 120 -5.09 2.41 -9.58
C LEU A 120 -5.93 2.42 -8.30
N SER A 121 -7.13 3.01 -8.36
CA SER A 121 -8.17 2.82 -7.35
C SER A 121 -8.59 1.34 -7.27
N LEU A 122 -9.39 1.02 -6.26
CA LEU A 122 -10.06 -0.29 -6.13
C LEU A 122 -11.51 -0.22 -6.63
N ASP A 123 -11.85 0.80 -7.42
CA ASP A 123 -13.19 1.00 -7.95
C ASP A 123 -13.48 0.06 -9.12
N VAL A 124 -14.75 0.04 -9.55
CA VAL A 124 -15.18 -0.79 -10.68
C VAL A 124 -14.41 -0.38 -11.94
N PRO A 125 -13.82 -1.34 -12.69
CA PRO A 125 -13.04 -1.02 -13.88
C PRO A 125 -13.83 -0.21 -14.91
N ILE A 126 -13.17 0.77 -15.53
CA ILE A 126 -13.77 1.65 -16.54
C ILE A 126 -14.22 0.86 -17.78
N LEU A 127 -13.44 -0.16 -18.16
CA LEU A 127 -13.74 -1.04 -19.28
C LEU A 127 -14.34 -2.35 -18.79
N SER A 128 -15.31 -2.89 -19.53
CA SER A 128 -15.82 -4.23 -19.28
C SER A 128 -14.84 -5.31 -19.71
N GLU A 129 -14.84 -6.45 -19.01
CA GLU A 129 -13.93 -7.55 -19.33
C GLU A 129 -14.17 -8.14 -20.74
N SER A 130 -15.44 -8.20 -21.18
CA SER A 130 -15.80 -8.72 -22.50
C SER A 130 -15.23 -7.86 -23.64
N GLU A 131 -15.22 -6.54 -23.47
CA GLU A 131 -14.62 -5.60 -24.43
C GLU A 131 -13.09 -5.79 -24.50
N LEU A 132 -12.43 -5.97 -23.35
CA LEU A 132 -11.00 -6.21 -23.28
C LEU A 132 -10.60 -7.54 -23.97
N LEU A 133 -11.35 -8.61 -23.69
CA LEU A 133 -11.12 -9.90 -24.31
C LEU A 133 -11.36 -9.85 -25.83
N ALA A 134 -12.45 -9.22 -26.27
CA ALA A 134 -12.76 -9.06 -27.68
C ALA A 134 -11.72 -8.22 -28.44
N ALA A 135 -11.09 -7.26 -27.76
CA ALA A 135 -10.04 -6.41 -28.33
C ALA A 135 -8.66 -7.08 -28.37
N GLY A 136 -8.52 -8.33 -27.90
CA GLY A 136 -7.27 -9.07 -27.93
C GLY A 136 -6.43 -8.96 -26.64
N GLY A 137 -7.07 -8.82 -25.48
CA GLY A 137 -6.37 -8.78 -24.18
C GLY A 137 -5.45 -9.98 -23.92
N HIS A 138 -5.85 -11.19 -24.34
CA HIS A 138 -4.99 -12.39 -24.26
C HIS A 138 -3.75 -12.26 -25.15
N ASP A 139 -3.91 -11.83 -26.40
CA ASP A 139 -2.79 -11.64 -27.32
C ASP A 139 -1.77 -10.62 -26.80
N LEU A 140 -2.25 -9.53 -26.17
CA LEU A 140 -1.37 -8.52 -25.56
C LEU A 140 -0.59 -9.11 -24.38
N LEU A 141 -1.28 -9.85 -23.51
CA LEU A 141 -0.66 -10.48 -22.34
C LEU A 141 0.38 -11.54 -22.73
N ASP A 142 0.05 -12.42 -23.67
CA ASP A 142 0.98 -13.44 -24.16
C ASP A 142 2.21 -12.79 -24.79
N PHE A 143 2.02 -11.75 -25.61
CA PHE A 143 3.13 -11.00 -26.18
C PHE A 143 4.02 -10.39 -25.09
N ALA A 144 3.42 -9.76 -24.07
CA ALA A 144 4.16 -9.12 -23.00
C ALA A 144 4.99 -10.11 -22.18
N ILE A 145 4.44 -11.30 -21.89
CA ILE A 145 5.15 -12.37 -21.20
C ILE A 145 6.35 -12.85 -22.03
N ASP A 146 6.13 -13.12 -23.33
CA ASP A 146 7.19 -13.60 -24.22
C ASP A 146 8.30 -12.54 -24.38
N ASP A 147 7.94 -11.25 -24.50
CA ASP A 147 8.88 -10.13 -24.59
C ASP A 147 9.71 -9.97 -23.31
N PHE A 148 9.06 -10.06 -22.15
CA PHE A 148 9.69 -9.97 -20.83
C PHE A 148 10.63 -11.14 -20.55
N LEU A 149 10.25 -12.37 -20.92
CA LEU A 149 11.04 -13.57 -20.69
C LEU A 149 12.23 -13.74 -21.64
N GLY A 150 12.25 -13.04 -22.78
CA GLY A 150 13.25 -13.32 -23.82
C GLY A 150 12.84 -14.46 -24.77
N GLU A 151 11.58 -14.86 -24.78
CA GLU A 151 11.09 -16.09 -25.41
C GLU A 151 10.33 -15.83 -26.72
N GLY A 152 10.04 -16.91 -27.48
CA GLY A 152 9.30 -16.82 -28.73
C GLY A 152 9.95 -15.89 -29.77
N THR A 153 9.15 -14.95 -30.29
CA THR A 153 9.59 -14.01 -31.33
C THR A 153 10.56 -12.94 -30.81
N ARG A 154 10.72 -12.79 -29.49
CA ARG A 154 11.65 -11.85 -28.86
C ARG A 154 13.10 -12.03 -29.34
N LYS A 155 13.53 -13.27 -29.62
CA LYS A 155 14.87 -13.59 -30.13
C LYS A 155 15.18 -12.96 -31.50
N MET A 156 14.15 -12.60 -32.26
CA MET A 156 14.27 -12.01 -33.59
C MET A 156 13.95 -10.51 -33.62
N ARG A 157 13.48 -9.93 -32.50
CA ARG A 157 13.10 -8.52 -32.39
C ARG A 157 14.26 -7.65 -31.94
N LYS A 158 14.32 -6.44 -32.49
CA LYS A 158 15.30 -5.41 -32.14
C LYS A 158 14.87 -4.66 -30.87
N HIS A 159 13.58 -4.42 -30.69
CA HIS A 159 13.06 -3.62 -29.59
C HIS A 159 12.57 -4.48 -28.41
N VAL A 160 12.69 -3.92 -27.20
CA VAL A 160 12.09 -4.46 -25.96
C VAL A 160 11.00 -3.49 -25.55
N PHE A 161 9.76 -3.96 -25.55
CA PHE A 161 8.61 -3.14 -25.21
C PHE A 161 8.21 -3.31 -23.73
N PHE A 162 8.40 -4.51 -23.19
CA PHE A 162 8.04 -4.86 -21.82
C PHE A 162 9.30 -5.06 -20.98
N GLN A 163 9.93 -3.95 -20.61
CA GLN A 163 10.87 -3.93 -19.49
C GLN A 163 10.11 -4.20 -18.18
N PRO A 164 10.79 -4.52 -17.06
CA PRO A 164 10.11 -4.88 -15.82
C PRO A 164 9.02 -3.88 -15.39
N ASP A 165 9.25 -2.58 -15.58
CA ASP A 165 8.35 -1.51 -15.13
C ASP A 165 7.10 -1.44 -16.03
N GLU A 166 7.27 -1.41 -17.36
CA GLU A 166 6.15 -1.50 -18.30
C GLU A 166 5.36 -2.80 -18.17
N PHE A 167 6.04 -3.91 -17.86
CA PHE A 167 5.40 -5.19 -17.58
C PHE A 167 4.51 -5.08 -16.34
N LEU A 168 5.02 -4.58 -15.21
CA LEU A 168 4.24 -4.41 -13.98
C LEU A 168 3.03 -3.47 -14.16
N ARG A 169 3.15 -2.41 -14.97
CA ARG A 169 2.02 -1.52 -15.30
C ARG A 169 0.95 -2.25 -16.11
N LEU A 170 1.34 -3.03 -17.12
CA LEU A 170 0.38 -3.86 -17.85
C LEU A 170 -0.30 -4.87 -16.93
N ILE A 171 0.46 -5.51 -16.03
CA ILE A 171 -0.12 -6.47 -15.10
C ILE A 171 -1.14 -5.79 -14.18
N ASN A 172 -0.83 -4.63 -13.62
CA ASN A 172 -1.79 -3.87 -12.80
C ASN A 172 -3.07 -3.49 -13.56
N PHE A 173 -2.96 -3.18 -14.86
CA PHE A 173 -4.13 -2.96 -15.71
C PHE A 173 -4.97 -4.23 -15.87
N ILE A 174 -4.36 -5.41 -16.08
CA ILE A 174 -5.13 -6.65 -16.28
C ILE A 174 -5.62 -7.29 -14.98
N SER A 175 -4.99 -7.00 -13.84
CA SER A 175 -5.24 -7.65 -12.54
C SER A 175 -6.69 -7.53 -12.05
N VAL A 176 -7.43 -6.53 -12.53
CA VAL A 176 -8.84 -6.29 -12.19
C VAL A 176 -9.82 -7.15 -13.02
N TYR A 177 -9.32 -7.91 -13.99
CA TYR A 177 -10.11 -8.73 -14.91
C TYR A 177 -9.94 -10.23 -14.61
N PRO A 178 -10.91 -10.90 -13.98
CA PRO A 178 -10.76 -12.25 -13.42
C PRO A 178 -10.27 -13.31 -14.41
N THR A 179 -10.72 -13.31 -15.66
CA THR A 179 -10.35 -14.31 -16.69
C THR A 179 -8.88 -14.15 -17.10
N LEU A 180 -8.42 -12.92 -17.27
CA LEU A 180 -7.03 -12.62 -17.59
C LEU A 180 -6.11 -12.89 -16.40
N THR A 181 -6.54 -12.51 -15.19
CA THR A 181 -5.83 -12.82 -13.95
C THR A 181 -5.69 -14.32 -13.74
N GLU A 182 -6.77 -15.08 -13.88
CA GLU A 182 -6.75 -16.54 -13.74
C GLU A 182 -5.81 -17.17 -14.79
N TYR A 183 -5.87 -16.71 -16.04
CA TYR A 183 -4.96 -17.15 -17.09
C TYR A 183 -3.48 -16.85 -16.74
N PHE A 184 -3.19 -15.62 -16.33
CA PHE A 184 -1.84 -15.17 -15.98
C PHE A 184 -1.27 -15.96 -14.80
N VAL A 185 -2.01 -15.98 -13.69
CA VAL A 185 -1.58 -16.62 -12.44
C VAL A 185 -1.49 -18.13 -12.59
N LYS A 186 -2.56 -18.79 -13.09
CA LYS A 186 -2.62 -20.26 -13.12
C LYS A 186 -1.86 -20.87 -14.29
N LYS A 187 -1.99 -20.32 -15.51
CA LYS A 187 -1.44 -20.94 -16.73
C LYS A 187 -0.06 -20.44 -17.11
N ARG A 188 0.31 -19.21 -16.73
CA ARG A 188 1.59 -18.58 -17.11
C ARG A 188 2.53 -18.36 -15.92
N ASN A 189 2.21 -18.92 -14.76
CA ASN A 189 2.97 -18.76 -13.52
C ASN A 189 3.23 -17.29 -13.15
N GLY A 190 2.18 -16.46 -13.27
CA GLY A 190 2.29 -15.01 -13.16
C GLY A 190 2.91 -14.50 -11.86
N VAL A 191 2.73 -15.20 -10.73
CA VAL A 191 3.32 -14.82 -9.43
C VAL A 191 4.85 -14.80 -9.50
N GLU A 192 5.47 -15.80 -10.10
CA GLU A 192 6.93 -15.85 -10.31
C GLU A 192 7.39 -14.70 -11.20
N LEU A 193 6.62 -14.38 -12.25
CA LEU A 193 6.93 -13.27 -13.16
C LEU A 193 6.87 -11.92 -12.45
N ILE A 194 5.94 -11.72 -11.51
CA ILE A 194 5.87 -10.51 -10.68
C ILE A 194 7.13 -10.36 -9.83
N PHE A 195 7.55 -11.42 -9.13
CA PHE A 195 8.76 -11.37 -8.32
C PHE A 195 10.02 -11.14 -9.16
N ARG A 196 10.10 -11.77 -10.33
CA ARG A 196 11.18 -11.52 -11.28
C ARG A 196 11.19 -10.06 -11.77
N ALA A 197 10.03 -9.47 -12.04
CA ALA A 197 9.93 -8.07 -12.43
C ALA A 197 10.34 -7.14 -11.29
N LEU A 198 9.91 -7.43 -10.06
CA LEU A 198 10.31 -6.69 -8.86
C LEU A 198 11.85 -6.67 -8.68
N ILE A 199 12.51 -7.81 -8.84
CA ILE A 199 13.97 -7.93 -8.68
C ILE A 199 14.75 -7.17 -9.76
N HIS A 200 14.23 -7.13 -10.98
CA HIS A 200 14.93 -6.53 -12.13
C HIS A 200 14.54 -5.08 -12.42
N SER A 201 13.51 -4.58 -11.75
CA SER A 201 13.10 -3.19 -11.85
C SER A 201 14.19 -2.24 -11.34
N ARG A 202 14.24 -1.05 -11.93
CA ARG A 202 15.06 0.08 -11.47
C ARG A 202 14.21 1.21 -10.89
N ASP A 203 12.90 1.04 -10.89
CA ASP A 203 11.93 2.03 -10.44
C ASP A 203 11.61 1.82 -8.96
N GLU A 204 11.61 2.92 -8.21
CA GLU A 204 11.26 2.95 -6.80
C GLU A 204 9.80 2.53 -6.56
N TYR A 205 8.91 2.74 -7.54
CA TYR A 205 7.49 2.40 -7.45
C TYR A 205 7.15 0.97 -7.88
N ALA A 206 8.09 0.24 -8.49
CA ALA A 206 7.85 -1.13 -8.92
C ALA A 206 7.50 -2.06 -7.76
N ARG A 207 8.04 -1.79 -6.56
CA ARG A 207 7.62 -2.47 -5.32
C ARG A 207 6.12 -2.36 -5.11
N VAL A 208 5.59 -1.15 -5.11
CA VAL A 208 4.16 -0.89 -4.86
C VAL A 208 3.31 -1.59 -5.93
N MET A 209 3.72 -1.50 -7.20
CA MET A 209 3.00 -2.11 -8.33
C MET A 209 3.03 -3.65 -8.29
N ALA A 210 4.16 -4.25 -7.94
CA ALA A 210 4.31 -5.69 -7.79
C ALA A 210 3.41 -6.21 -6.66
N ILE A 211 3.48 -5.59 -5.48
CA ILE A 211 2.70 -6.03 -4.33
C ILE A 211 1.19 -5.76 -4.54
N ARG A 212 0.83 -4.63 -5.17
CA ARG A 212 -0.57 -4.35 -5.57
C ARG A 212 -1.10 -5.44 -6.49
N SER A 213 -0.31 -5.88 -7.47
CA SER A 213 -0.71 -6.96 -8.37
C SER A 213 -0.99 -8.24 -7.60
N LEU A 214 -0.09 -8.66 -6.69
CA LEU A 214 -0.30 -9.83 -5.84
C LEU A 214 -1.56 -9.69 -4.99
N CYS A 215 -1.79 -8.52 -4.39
CA CYS A 215 -3.00 -8.25 -3.61
C CYS A 215 -4.28 -8.35 -4.45
N LEU A 216 -4.27 -7.82 -5.66
CA LEU A 216 -5.41 -7.90 -6.57
C LEU A 216 -5.67 -9.33 -7.05
N PHE A 217 -4.61 -10.11 -7.28
CA PHE A 217 -4.75 -11.54 -7.57
C PHE A 217 -5.43 -12.27 -6.42
N CYS A 218 -5.03 -12.00 -5.17
CA CYS A 218 -5.68 -12.55 -3.98
C CYS A 218 -7.17 -12.17 -3.88
N PHE A 219 -7.58 -11.00 -4.37
CA PHE A 219 -8.99 -10.58 -4.37
C PHE A 219 -9.82 -11.12 -5.54
N THR A 220 -9.18 -11.41 -6.67
CA THR A 220 -9.86 -11.86 -7.89
C THR A 220 -9.82 -13.38 -8.08
N GLN A 221 -9.13 -14.11 -7.19
CA GLN A 221 -9.09 -15.56 -7.22
C GLN A 221 -10.48 -16.17 -6.94
N ARG A 222 -10.75 -17.29 -7.62
CA ARG A 222 -11.99 -18.06 -7.40
C ARG A 222 -11.92 -18.98 -6.18
N GLU A 223 -10.70 -19.44 -5.86
CA GLU A 223 -10.40 -20.36 -4.78
C GLU A 223 -9.49 -19.64 -3.79
N ASP A 224 -9.96 -19.40 -2.57
CA ASP A 224 -9.19 -18.71 -1.53
C ASP A 224 -7.89 -19.46 -1.23
N GLY A 225 -6.78 -18.74 -1.16
CA GLY A 225 -5.46 -19.29 -0.83
C GLY A 225 -4.66 -19.84 -2.03
N ASP A 226 -5.17 -19.79 -3.26
CA ASP A 226 -4.46 -20.29 -4.44
C ASP A 226 -3.25 -19.41 -4.81
N VAL A 227 -3.43 -18.09 -4.78
CA VAL A 227 -2.37 -17.12 -5.06
C VAL A 227 -1.32 -17.18 -3.97
N GLU A 228 -1.74 -17.23 -2.70
CA GLU A 228 -0.87 -17.33 -1.53
C GLU A 228 -0.02 -18.61 -1.60
N ARG A 229 -0.58 -19.74 -2.05
CA ARG A 229 0.19 -20.97 -2.29
C ARG A 229 1.31 -20.77 -3.29
N ARG A 230 1.03 -20.06 -4.39
CA ARG A 230 2.01 -19.78 -5.44
C ARG A 230 3.08 -18.82 -4.96
N VAL A 231 2.72 -17.86 -4.11
CA VAL A 231 3.69 -16.99 -3.42
C VAL A 231 4.67 -17.84 -2.60
N LEU A 232 4.18 -18.82 -1.83
CA LEU A 232 5.05 -19.73 -1.07
C LEU A 232 5.93 -20.59 -1.97
N GLN A 233 5.38 -21.13 -3.06
CA GLN A 233 6.16 -21.91 -4.04
C GLN A 233 7.30 -21.10 -4.68
N ALA A 234 7.12 -19.78 -4.81
CA ALA A 234 8.12 -18.85 -5.30
C ALA A 234 9.08 -18.33 -4.20
N ASN A 235 8.97 -18.82 -2.95
CA ASN A 235 9.65 -18.24 -1.77
C ASN A 235 9.43 -16.71 -1.67
N GLY A 236 8.24 -16.27 -2.04
CA GLY A 236 7.90 -14.86 -2.24
C GLY A 236 7.68 -14.10 -0.95
N VAL A 237 7.40 -14.77 0.17
CA VAL A 237 7.15 -14.10 1.47
C VAL A 237 8.37 -13.28 1.89
N LYS A 238 9.57 -13.84 1.72
CA LYS A 238 10.81 -13.11 2.00
C LYS A 238 10.94 -11.83 1.17
N GLN A 239 10.55 -11.87 -0.10
CA GLN A 239 10.60 -10.69 -0.98
C GLN A 239 9.55 -9.64 -0.58
N ILE A 240 8.36 -10.08 -0.17
CA ILE A 240 7.31 -9.20 0.35
C ILE A 240 7.75 -8.54 1.66
N VAL A 241 8.41 -9.27 2.55
CA VAL A 241 8.96 -8.72 3.80
C VAL A 241 10.13 -7.77 3.52
N GLU A 242 11.00 -8.07 2.56
CA GLU A 242 12.07 -7.15 2.15
C GLU A 242 11.48 -5.85 1.57
N ALA A 243 10.45 -5.96 0.74
CA ALA A 243 9.65 -4.82 0.29
C ALA A 243 9.07 -4.03 1.48
N TYR A 244 8.59 -4.73 2.52
CA TYR A 244 8.06 -4.09 3.72
C TYR A 244 9.14 -3.33 4.50
N LYS A 245 10.35 -3.87 4.62
CA LYS A 245 11.48 -3.20 5.28
C LYS A 245 11.90 -1.92 4.55
N GLN A 246 11.70 -1.85 3.24
CA GLN A 246 12.05 -0.70 2.39
C GLN A 246 10.92 0.33 2.27
N SER A 247 9.78 0.10 2.92
CA SER A 247 8.64 1.00 2.84
C SER A 247 8.86 2.28 3.65
N THR A 248 8.17 3.34 3.23
CA THR A 248 8.23 4.67 3.86
C THR A 248 7.24 4.85 5.03
N GLY A 249 6.46 3.83 5.37
CA GLY A 249 5.35 3.93 6.34
C GLY A 249 4.13 4.68 5.80
N ASP A 250 4.15 5.07 4.52
CA ASP A 250 2.98 5.63 3.85
C ASP A 250 1.94 4.51 3.62
N PRO A 251 0.65 4.75 3.95
CA PRO A 251 -0.42 3.79 3.70
C PRO A 251 -0.52 3.34 2.24
N THR A 252 -0.16 4.21 1.28
CA THR A 252 -0.21 3.88 -0.15
C THR A 252 0.82 2.82 -0.56
N ASP A 253 1.95 2.77 0.15
CA ASP A 253 3.04 1.81 -0.04
C ASP A 253 2.77 0.52 0.76
N THR A 254 2.28 0.67 1.99
CA THR A 254 2.16 -0.44 2.95
C THR A 254 0.84 -1.21 2.93
N ARG A 255 -0.25 -0.61 2.43
CA ARG A 255 -1.57 -1.23 2.47
C ARG A 255 -1.60 -2.59 1.78
N TYR A 256 -1.03 -2.69 0.58
CA TYR A 256 -1.05 -3.94 -0.16
C TYR A 256 -0.13 -4.98 0.48
N ILE A 257 1.01 -4.55 1.03
CA ILE A 257 1.95 -5.42 1.74
C ILE A 257 1.27 -6.06 2.95
N THR A 258 0.67 -5.24 3.82
CA THR A 258 0.01 -5.72 5.04
C THR A 258 -1.15 -6.66 4.72
N LEU A 259 -1.97 -6.35 3.70
CA LEU A 259 -3.06 -7.22 3.25
C LEU A 259 -2.58 -8.57 2.73
N VAL A 260 -1.55 -8.59 1.88
CA VAL A 260 -1.01 -9.84 1.34
C VAL A 260 -0.39 -10.69 2.45
N LEU A 261 0.39 -10.08 3.35
CA LEU A 261 0.99 -10.79 4.49
C LEU A 261 -0.09 -11.37 5.43
N SER A 262 -1.11 -10.59 5.79
CA SER A 262 -2.26 -11.07 6.56
C SER A 262 -2.97 -12.23 5.85
N SER A 263 -3.17 -12.14 4.53
CA SER A 263 -3.80 -13.23 3.77
C SER A 263 -2.96 -14.51 3.79
N ILE A 264 -1.64 -14.40 3.60
CA ILE A 264 -0.72 -15.54 3.63
C ILE A 264 -0.72 -16.19 5.01
N MET A 265 -0.59 -15.41 6.08
CA MET A 265 -0.60 -15.93 7.46
C MET A 265 -1.94 -16.56 7.84
N ARG A 266 -3.06 -16.09 7.28
CA ARG A 266 -4.38 -16.68 7.51
C ARG A 266 -4.58 -18.01 6.80
N HIS A 267 -4.16 -18.11 5.53
CA HIS A 267 -4.39 -19.32 4.71
C HIS A 267 -3.31 -20.39 4.91
N TYR A 268 -2.07 -19.97 5.14
CA TYR A 268 -0.91 -20.84 5.35
C TYR A 268 -0.17 -20.44 6.63
N PRO A 269 -0.82 -20.57 7.81
CA PRO A 269 -0.24 -20.13 9.07
C PRO A 269 1.02 -20.89 9.47
N LYS A 270 1.23 -22.12 8.97
CA LYS A 270 2.44 -22.89 9.26
C LYS A 270 3.60 -22.45 8.37
N GLU A 271 3.47 -22.63 7.05
CA GLU A 271 4.52 -22.39 6.09
C GLU A 271 4.76 -20.89 5.88
N GLY A 272 3.70 -20.14 5.58
CA GLY A 272 3.77 -18.69 5.35
C GLY A 272 4.06 -17.91 6.62
N GLY A 273 3.49 -18.33 7.75
CA GLY A 273 3.84 -17.77 9.06
C GLY A 273 5.32 -17.96 9.39
N LYS A 274 5.86 -19.15 9.15
CA LYS A 274 7.29 -19.42 9.35
C LYS A 274 8.17 -18.55 8.45
N GLU A 275 7.89 -18.50 7.15
CA GLU A 275 8.66 -17.64 6.23
C GLU A 275 8.61 -16.16 6.60
N PHE A 276 7.46 -15.67 7.08
CA PHE A 276 7.30 -14.30 7.56
C PHE A 276 8.18 -14.03 8.79
N LEU A 277 8.18 -14.94 9.77
CA LEU A 277 9.00 -14.81 10.98
C LEU A 277 10.49 -14.95 10.68
N ASP A 278 10.88 -15.88 9.81
CA ASP A 278 12.27 -16.11 9.41
C ASP A 278 12.84 -14.94 8.57
N ALA A 279 11.98 -14.13 7.95
CA ALA A 279 12.38 -12.93 7.20
C ALA A 279 12.41 -11.64 8.05
N ASP A 280 12.24 -11.73 9.37
CA ASP A 280 12.06 -10.59 10.29
C ASP A 280 10.84 -9.72 9.98
N GLY A 281 9.73 -10.35 9.57
CA GLY A 281 8.49 -9.65 9.27
C GLY A 281 7.92 -8.86 10.46
N VAL A 282 8.12 -9.35 11.68
CA VAL A 282 7.74 -8.64 12.91
C VAL A 282 8.53 -7.34 13.06
N GLN A 283 9.86 -7.38 12.87
CA GLN A 283 10.69 -6.18 12.89
C GLN A 283 10.26 -5.19 11.81
N ALA A 284 9.95 -5.66 10.61
CA ALA A 284 9.46 -4.81 9.54
C ALA A 284 8.14 -4.12 9.92
N ALA A 285 7.22 -4.82 10.57
CA ALA A 285 5.95 -4.26 11.03
C ALA A 285 6.13 -3.19 12.11
N VAL A 286 6.96 -3.45 13.13
CA VAL A 286 7.24 -2.48 14.20
C VAL A 286 8.00 -1.26 13.67
N ASN A 287 8.99 -1.46 12.80
CA ASN A 287 9.72 -0.36 12.17
C ASN A 287 8.79 0.53 11.34
N ASN A 288 7.88 -0.07 10.56
CA ASN A 288 6.91 0.70 9.81
C ASN A 288 5.97 1.45 10.75
N LEU A 289 5.44 0.81 11.81
CA LEU A 289 4.60 1.45 12.82
C LEU A 289 5.24 2.72 13.41
N ASN A 290 6.56 2.69 13.63
CA ASN A 290 7.32 3.83 14.16
C ASN A 290 7.41 5.03 13.19
N ILE A 291 7.44 4.78 11.88
CA ILE A 291 7.53 5.84 10.84
C ILE A 291 6.20 6.12 10.15
N SER A 292 5.14 5.39 10.51
CA SER A 292 3.84 5.47 9.85
C SER A 292 3.19 6.83 9.96
N ARG A 293 2.46 7.18 8.89
CA ARG A 293 1.43 8.21 8.98
C ARG A 293 0.18 7.64 9.64
N TYR A 294 -0.59 8.49 10.32
CA TYR A 294 -1.76 8.11 11.12
C TYR A 294 -2.72 7.09 10.48
N LYS A 295 -2.97 7.17 9.16
CA LYS A 295 -3.88 6.24 8.44
C LYS A 295 -3.34 4.80 8.30
N GLY A 296 -2.04 4.58 8.46
CA GLY A 296 -1.38 3.29 8.28
C GLY A 296 -1.28 2.45 9.55
N LEU A 297 -1.40 3.08 10.72
CA LEU A 297 -1.19 2.45 12.02
C LEU A 297 -2.00 1.15 12.22
N PRO A 298 -3.33 1.11 11.95
CA PRO A 298 -4.12 -0.11 12.17
C PRO A 298 -3.65 -1.29 11.33
N GLN A 299 -3.05 -1.04 10.16
CA GLN A 299 -2.65 -2.09 9.23
C GLN A 299 -1.41 -2.83 9.75
N HIS A 300 -0.47 -2.12 10.36
CA HIS A 300 0.73 -2.74 10.92
C HIS A 300 0.42 -3.52 12.20
N ILE A 301 -0.44 -2.97 13.05
CA ILE A 301 -0.90 -3.64 14.27
C ILE A 301 -1.67 -4.92 13.93
N ARG A 302 -2.50 -4.90 12.89
CA ARG A 302 -3.16 -6.12 12.37
C ARG A 302 -2.15 -7.20 12.00
N VAL A 303 -1.05 -6.86 11.31
CA VAL A 303 -0.01 -7.84 10.97
C VAL A 303 0.62 -8.44 12.23
N LEU A 304 0.83 -7.64 13.29
CA LEU A 304 1.33 -8.15 14.57
C LEU A 304 0.33 -9.10 15.24
N HIS A 305 -0.96 -8.78 15.25
CA HIS A 305 -1.99 -9.66 15.78
C HIS A 305 -2.15 -10.96 14.97
N ASP A 306 -2.09 -10.89 13.65
CA ASP A 306 -2.10 -12.07 12.79
C ASP A 306 -0.88 -12.95 13.07
N ALA A 307 0.28 -12.34 13.33
CA ALA A 307 1.48 -13.06 13.75
C ALA A 307 1.30 -13.74 15.13
N GLN A 308 0.66 -13.08 16.11
CA GLN A 308 0.41 -13.69 17.44
C GLN A 308 -0.49 -14.94 17.37
N ARG A 309 -1.33 -15.05 16.33
CA ARG A 309 -2.21 -16.19 16.09
C ARG A 309 -1.52 -17.37 15.40
N LEU A 310 -0.26 -17.22 15.02
CA LEU A 310 0.48 -18.28 14.35
C LEU A 310 0.70 -19.49 15.27
N PRO A 311 0.64 -20.71 14.71
CA PRO A 311 0.87 -21.93 15.48
C PRO A 311 2.33 -22.04 15.93
N ILE A 312 2.56 -22.83 16.98
CA ILE A 312 3.90 -23.01 17.58
C ILE A 312 4.89 -23.55 16.54
N GLU A 313 4.43 -24.40 15.61
CA GLU A 313 5.26 -24.95 14.54
C GLU A 313 5.84 -23.88 13.60
N ALA A 314 5.14 -22.74 13.43
CA ALA A 314 5.65 -21.61 12.66
C ALA A 314 6.67 -20.79 13.46
N SER A 315 6.38 -20.58 14.75
CA SER A 315 7.20 -19.74 15.65
C SER A 315 8.57 -20.38 15.99
N GLY A 316 8.63 -21.70 15.99
CA GLY A 316 9.84 -22.44 16.31
C GLY A 316 10.21 -22.29 17.79
N LYS A 317 11.45 -21.87 18.06
CA LYS A 317 11.98 -21.76 19.44
C LYS A 317 11.64 -20.45 20.15
N GLN A 318 11.37 -19.40 19.37
CA GLN A 318 11.12 -18.06 19.90
C GLN A 318 9.65 -17.72 19.69
N THR A 319 8.96 -17.30 20.74
CA THR A 319 7.55 -16.89 20.64
C THR A 319 7.43 -15.61 19.81
N VAL A 320 6.25 -15.39 19.22
CA VAL A 320 6.00 -14.14 18.49
C VAL A 320 6.07 -12.93 19.42
N ASN A 321 5.54 -13.01 20.65
CA ASN A 321 5.65 -11.92 21.62
C ASN A 321 7.12 -11.56 21.91
N ALA A 322 8.01 -12.56 22.04
CA ALA A 322 9.44 -12.29 22.24
C ALA A 322 10.02 -11.52 21.04
N ARG A 323 9.65 -11.88 19.81
CA ARG A 323 10.10 -11.17 18.60
C ARG A 323 9.52 -9.76 18.49
N ILE A 324 8.29 -9.54 18.98
CA ILE A 324 7.69 -8.20 19.01
C ILE A 324 8.44 -7.32 20.02
N GLU A 325 8.75 -7.86 21.19
CA GLU A 325 9.54 -7.13 22.20
C GLU A 325 10.96 -6.84 21.73
N ASP A 326 11.66 -7.83 21.14
CA ASP A 326 13.00 -7.67 20.56
C ASP A 326 13.03 -6.60 19.44
N ALA A 327 11.88 -6.27 18.85
CA ALA A 327 11.74 -5.26 17.81
C ALA A 327 11.52 -3.83 18.33
N ASP A 328 11.70 -3.59 19.63
CA ASP A 328 11.47 -2.31 20.31
C ASP A 328 10.00 -1.84 20.24
N PHE A 329 9.04 -2.77 20.35
CA PHE A 329 7.62 -2.43 20.26
C PHE A 329 7.13 -1.49 21.37
N ILE A 330 7.52 -1.72 22.63
CA ILE A 330 7.03 -0.92 23.77
C ILE A 330 7.26 0.59 23.60
N PRO A 331 8.48 1.08 23.31
CA PRO A 331 8.68 2.52 23.11
C PRO A 331 7.87 3.06 21.92
N VAL A 332 7.72 2.29 20.84
CA VAL A 332 6.91 2.68 19.68
C VAL A 332 5.42 2.78 20.06
N ALA A 333 4.89 1.78 20.75
CA ALA A 333 3.51 1.71 21.21
C ALA A 333 3.15 2.90 22.11
N ILE A 334 3.98 3.18 23.13
CA ILE A 334 3.76 4.31 24.03
C ILE A 334 3.87 5.65 23.29
N GLY A 335 4.81 5.78 22.35
CA GLY A 335 4.93 6.97 21.49
C GLY A 335 3.69 7.21 20.64
N VAL A 336 3.13 6.16 20.03
CA VAL A 336 1.89 6.26 19.23
C VAL A 336 0.70 6.68 20.11
N LEU A 337 0.55 6.11 21.30
CA LEU A 337 -0.52 6.48 22.24
C LEU A 337 -0.42 7.94 22.71
N ASP A 338 0.79 8.47 22.90
CA ASP A 338 0.99 9.85 23.33
C ASP A 338 0.71 10.88 22.22
N VAL A 339 1.18 10.58 21.00
CA VAL A 339 1.11 11.48 19.84
C VAL A 339 -0.26 11.43 19.15
N PHE A 340 -0.89 10.26 19.07
CA PHE A 340 -2.17 10.06 18.37
C PHE A 340 -3.29 9.51 19.28
N PRO A 341 -3.58 10.15 20.43
CA PRO A 341 -4.63 9.69 21.33
C PRO A 341 -6.04 9.79 20.72
N GLU A 342 -6.19 10.52 19.61
CA GLU A 342 -7.42 10.66 18.82
C GLU A 342 -7.82 9.35 18.12
N PHE A 343 -6.86 8.46 17.84
CA PHE A 343 -7.05 7.22 17.08
C PHE A 343 -7.44 6.07 18.01
N TYR A 344 -8.68 6.16 18.48
CA TYR A 344 -9.20 5.31 19.53
C TYR A 344 -9.16 3.81 19.21
N GLU A 345 -9.56 3.39 18.01
CA GLU A 345 -9.51 1.97 17.59
C GLU A 345 -8.08 1.42 17.62
N THR A 346 -7.12 2.17 17.08
CA THR A 346 -5.69 1.82 17.11
C THR A 346 -5.16 1.71 18.54
N ALA A 347 -5.63 2.60 19.43
CA ALA A 347 -5.19 2.62 20.81
C ALA A 347 -5.63 1.35 21.55
N GLY A 348 -6.86 0.89 21.37
CA GLY A 348 -7.34 -0.38 21.95
C GLY A 348 -6.50 -1.59 21.53
N ASP A 349 -6.17 -1.69 20.25
CA ASP A 349 -5.32 -2.78 19.75
C ASP A 349 -3.88 -2.70 20.32
N ILE A 350 -3.30 -1.50 20.43
CA ILE A 350 -1.99 -1.30 21.06
C ILE A 350 -2.02 -1.70 22.54
N LEU A 351 -3.05 -1.27 23.28
CA LEU A 351 -3.19 -1.60 24.70
C LEU A 351 -3.30 -3.11 24.89
N SER A 352 -4.07 -3.80 24.04
CA SER A 352 -4.15 -5.26 24.00
C SER A 352 -2.79 -5.92 23.81
N LEU A 353 -2.00 -5.45 22.84
CA LEU A 353 -0.64 -5.95 22.62
C LEU A 353 0.28 -5.74 23.84
N LEU A 354 0.21 -4.56 24.47
CA LEU A 354 1.01 -4.27 25.67
C LEU A 354 0.63 -5.18 26.84
N GLU A 355 -0.67 -5.45 27.04
CA GLU A 355 -1.15 -6.38 28.07
C GLU A 355 -0.65 -7.81 27.87
N ASP A 356 -0.51 -8.25 26.62
CA ASP A 356 -0.03 -9.60 26.31
C ASP A 356 1.51 -9.71 26.39
N ILE A 357 2.23 -8.71 25.90
CA ILE A 357 3.68 -8.75 25.75
C ILE A 357 4.38 -8.52 27.09
N VAL A 358 3.97 -7.49 27.85
CA VAL A 358 4.67 -7.06 29.05
C VAL A 358 4.79 -8.17 30.10
N PRO A 359 3.72 -8.86 30.53
CA PRO A 359 3.83 -9.90 31.54
C PRO A 359 4.48 -11.18 30.99
N SER A 360 4.52 -11.39 29.67
CA SER A 360 5.05 -12.62 29.07
C SER A 360 6.52 -12.54 28.67
N GLN A 361 7.04 -11.35 28.35
CA GLN A 361 8.39 -11.17 27.81
C GLN A 361 9.28 -10.20 28.59
N THR A 362 8.70 -9.28 29.36
CA THR A 362 9.47 -8.23 30.03
C THR A 362 8.95 -7.93 31.45
N THR A 363 9.33 -6.80 32.02
CA THR A 363 8.87 -6.37 33.35
C THR A 363 8.04 -5.08 33.24
N PRO A 364 7.09 -4.85 34.17
CA PRO A 364 6.36 -3.58 34.22
C PRO A 364 7.27 -2.36 34.39
N LEU A 365 8.49 -2.54 34.89
CA LEU A 365 9.48 -1.46 34.97
C LEU A 365 9.82 -0.89 33.59
N ASN A 366 9.94 -1.71 32.55
CA ASN A 366 10.22 -1.23 31.19
C ASN A 366 9.14 -0.27 30.70
N LEU A 367 7.85 -0.58 30.93
CA LEU A 367 6.76 0.34 30.63
C LEU A 367 6.94 1.69 31.34
N LEU A 368 7.31 1.65 32.63
CA LEU A 368 7.52 2.86 33.42
C LEU A 368 8.69 3.70 32.88
N GLU A 369 9.80 3.05 32.48
CA GLU A 369 10.97 3.71 31.89
C GLU A 369 10.63 4.45 30.59
N TYR A 370 9.71 3.92 29.78
CA TYR A 370 9.21 4.58 28.57
C TYR A 370 8.05 5.56 28.81
N ARG A 371 7.87 6.03 30.05
CA ARG A 371 6.83 7.01 30.45
C ARG A 371 5.40 6.52 30.22
N ALA A 372 5.13 5.21 30.32
CA ALA A 372 3.77 4.70 30.18
C ALA A 372 2.79 5.33 31.19
N MET A 373 3.22 5.59 32.43
CA MET A 373 2.33 6.11 33.48
C MET A 373 1.72 7.49 33.12
N PRO A 374 2.50 8.53 32.73
CA PRO A 374 1.95 9.77 32.19
C PRO A 374 1.06 9.59 30.96
N VAL A 375 1.48 8.77 29.99
CA VAL A 375 0.75 8.58 28.72
C VAL A 375 -0.60 7.92 28.96
N LEU A 376 -0.65 6.84 29.73
CA LEU A 376 -1.88 6.14 30.08
C LEU A 376 -2.83 7.03 30.91
N SER A 377 -2.29 7.85 31.83
CA SER A 377 -3.10 8.79 32.62
C SER A 377 -3.71 9.89 31.74
N LYS A 378 -2.93 10.47 30.82
CA LYS A 378 -3.41 11.43 29.82
C LYS A 378 -4.49 10.81 28.93
N PHE A 379 -4.26 9.58 28.45
CA PHE A 379 -5.22 8.85 27.62
C PHE A 379 -6.53 8.57 28.37
N PHE A 380 -6.46 8.07 29.60
CA PHE A 380 -7.62 7.83 30.46
C PHE A 380 -8.43 9.11 30.68
N VAL A 381 -7.79 10.19 31.13
CA VAL A 381 -8.48 11.46 31.41
C VAL A 381 -9.15 12.05 30.17
N ARG A 382 -8.57 11.83 28.99
CA ARG A 382 -9.13 12.29 27.72
C ARG A 382 -10.44 11.57 27.37
N TRP A 383 -10.49 10.26 27.59
CA TRP A 383 -11.59 9.40 27.12
C TRP A 383 -12.58 9.00 28.22
N LYS A 384 -12.31 9.31 29.50
CA LYS A 384 -13.15 8.88 30.64
C LYS A 384 -14.62 9.28 30.52
N ASP A 385 -14.95 10.35 29.82
CA ASP A 385 -16.34 10.82 29.69
C ASP A 385 -17.01 10.30 28.40
N ASP A 386 -16.30 9.50 27.58
CA ASP A 386 -16.81 8.92 26.33
C ASP A 386 -17.49 7.56 26.56
N ASN A 387 -18.71 7.39 26.06
CA ASN A 387 -19.51 6.17 26.28
C ASN A 387 -18.90 4.90 25.66
N LEU A 388 -18.21 5.00 24.51
CA LEU A 388 -17.59 3.84 23.88
C LEU A 388 -16.42 3.35 24.73
N PHE A 389 -15.58 4.27 25.21
CA PHE A 389 -14.49 3.96 26.14
C PHE A 389 -14.93 3.24 27.41
N GLN A 390 -16.11 3.59 27.91
CA GLN A 390 -16.67 2.96 29.09
C GLN A 390 -17.20 1.54 28.85
N THR A 391 -17.49 1.14 27.61
CA THR A 391 -18.28 -0.06 27.31
C THR A 391 -17.59 -1.11 26.46
N ASP A 392 -16.60 -0.73 25.65
CA ASP A 392 -15.94 -1.66 24.71
C ASP A 392 -14.77 -2.45 25.31
N GLY A 393 -14.44 -2.21 26.58
CA GLY A 393 -13.36 -2.88 27.31
C GLY A 393 -12.03 -2.15 27.32
N THR A 394 -11.86 -1.06 26.55
CA THR A 394 -10.59 -0.31 26.49
C THR A 394 -10.25 0.33 27.84
N ARG A 395 -11.25 0.86 28.55
CA ARG A 395 -11.06 1.32 29.94
C ARG A 395 -10.49 0.22 30.82
N THR A 396 -11.05 -0.99 30.74
CA THR A 396 -10.59 -2.14 31.53
C THR A 396 -9.13 -2.48 31.20
N GLN A 397 -8.71 -2.39 29.94
CA GLN A 397 -7.30 -2.60 29.53
C GLN A 397 -6.36 -1.56 30.15
N VAL A 398 -6.73 -0.28 30.09
CA VAL A 398 -5.95 0.80 30.73
C VAL A 398 -5.82 0.56 32.24
N VAL A 399 -6.92 0.17 32.90
CA VAL A 399 -6.93 -0.13 34.34
C VAL A 399 -6.04 -1.32 34.69
N ARG A 400 -6.04 -2.37 33.86
CA ARG A 400 -5.16 -3.54 34.06
C ARG A 400 -3.69 -3.18 33.90
N LEU A 401 -3.33 -2.34 32.93
CA LEU A 401 -1.97 -1.82 32.79
C LEU A 401 -1.57 -0.96 34.00
N PHE A 402 -2.48 -0.14 34.53
CA PHE A 402 -2.23 0.58 35.79
C PHE A 402 -1.99 -0.36 36.97
N LYS A 403 -2.82 -1.39 37.14
CA LYS A 403 -2.64 -2.41 38.19
C LYS A 403 -1.27 -3.09 38.05
N MET A 404 -0.92 -3.50 36.83
CA MET A 404 0.36 -4.12 36.52
C MET A 404 1.55 -3.23 36.93
N LEU A 405 1.48 -1.92 36.67
CA LEU A 405 2.51 -0.95 37.06
C LEU A 405 2.55 -0.63 38.56
N LEU A 406 1.40 -0.66 39.25
CA LEU A 406 1.29 -0.32 40.68
C LEU A 406 1.63 -1.49 41.60
N ASP A 407 1.31 -2.71 41.16
CA ASP A 407 1.53 -3.93 41.94
C ASP A 407 2.99 -4.43 41.85
N ASP A 408 3.75 -4.00 40.84
CA ASP A 408 5.15 -4.36 40.70
C ASP A 408 6.05 -3.71 41.77
N LYS A 409 6.78 -4.57 42.50
CA LYS A 409 7.66 -4.13 43.61
C LYS A 409 8.82 -3.25 43.16
N THR A 410 9.26 -3.37 41.92
CA THR A 410 10.37 -2.58 41.38
C THR A 410 9.88 -1.19 41.02
N CYS A 411 8.72 -1.10 40.35
CA CYS A 411 8.03 0.15 40.09
C CYS A 411 7.68 0.93 41.36
N GLN A 412 7.27 0.24 42.44
CA GLN A 412 6.95 0.88 43.73
C GLN A 412 8.11 1.70 44.31
N LYS A 413 9.37 1.30 44.07
CA LYS A 413 10.54 2.07 44.50
C LYS A 413 10.66 3.41 43.77
N CYS A 414 10.17 3.49 42.54
CA CYS A 414 10.17 4.70 41.72
C CYS A 414 9.06 5.68 42.12
N TYR A 415 8.07 5.24 42.91
CA TYR A 415 6.91 6.03 43.32
C TYR A 415 7.10 6.74 44.66
N ASP A 416 8.28 6.64 45.28
CA ASP A 416 8.58 7.34 46.54
C ASP A 416 8.35 8.85 46.36
N PRO A 417 7.47 9.50 47.16
CA PRO A 417 7.19 10.93 47.04
C PRO A 417 8.40 11.84 47.20
N SER A 418 9.48 11.35 47.81
CA SER A 418 10.74 12.09 47.96
C SER A 418 11.60 12.12 46.69
N VAL A 419 11.32 11.24 45.73
CA VAL A 419 12.09 11.07 44.47
C VAL A 419 11.21 11.28 43.23
N ALA A 420 9.93 10.91 43.30
CA ALA A 420 8.99 10.99 42.21
C ALA A 420 8.64 12.44 41.85
N SER A 421 8.57 12.74 40.55
CA SER A 421 8.13 14.05 40.07
C SER A 421 6.67 14.32 40.45
N TYR A 422 6.30 15.61 40.55
CA TYR A 422 4.91 16.01 40.79
C TYR A 422 3.96 15.45 39.71
N GLU A 423 4.40 15.45 38.45
CA GLU A 423 3.66 14.84 37.34
C GLU A 423 3.37 13.36 37.59
N LEU A 424 4.39 12.58 38.01
CA LEU A 424 4.22 11.17 38.29
C LEU A 424 3.27 10.95 39.48
N GLN A 425 3.34 11.77 40.52
CA GLN A 425 2.41 11.69 41.66
C GLN A 425 0.96 11.95 41.28
N GLU A 426 0.70 12.93 40.41
CA GLU A 426 -0.64 13.18 39.89
C GLU A 426 -1.14 12.02 39.03
N CYS A 427 -0.28 11.43 38.20
CA CYS A 427 -0.62 10.24 37.41
C CYS A 427 -0.92 9.02 38.29
N LEU A 428 -0.20 8.84 39.39
CA LEU A 428 -0.50 7.79 40.38
C LEU A 428 -1.87 8.00 41.04
N ARG A 429 -2.29 9.25 41.26
CA ARG A 429 -3.64 9.56 41.76
C ARG A 429 -4.70 9.18 40.73
N THR A 430 -4.50 9.57 39.47
CA THR A 430 -5.41 9.21 38.36
C THR A 430 -5.52 7.69 38.19
N ALA A 431 -4.41 6.97 38.21
CA ALA A 431 -4.40 5.51 38.10
C ALA A 431 -5.18 4.83 39.23
N LYS A 432 -5.01 5.28 40.48
CA LYS A 432 -5.75 4.76 41.64
C LYS A 432 -7.25 5.08 41.57
N GLU A 433 -7.61 6.25 41.08
CA GLU A 433 -9.00 6.64 40.86
C GLU A 433 -9.66 5.78 39.77
N ALA A 434 -9.00 5.59 38.63
CA ALA A 434 -9.47 4.72 37.55
C ALA A 434 -9.69 3.28 38.02
N ILE A 435 -8.78 2.74 38.83
CA ILE A 435 -8.92 1.41 39.44
C ILE A 435 -10.14 1.34 40.36
N ARG A 436 -10.33 2.33 41.23
CA ARG A 436 -11.46 2.37 42.16
C ARG A 436 -12.79 2.43 41.40
N GLU A 437 -12.88 3.29 40.39
CA GLU A 437 -14.09 3.42 39.57
C GLU A 437 -14.42 2.09 38.86
N GLU A 438 -13.43 1.29 38.45
CA GLU A 438 -13.67 0.00 37.79
C GLU A 438 -14.19 -1.03 38.78
N GLU A 439 -13.62 -1.07 39.98
CA GLU A 439 -14.02 -1.98 41.04
C GLU A 439 -15.43 -1.67 41.57
N GLU A 440 -15.78 -0.38 41.67
CA GLU A 440 -17.13 0.07 42.05
C GLU A 440 -18.17 -0.19 40.94
N GLY A 441 -17.79 -0.04 39.67
CA GLY A 441 -18.66 -0.34 38.52
C GLY A 441 -19.00 -1.83 38.38
N VAL A 442 -18.02 -2.72 38.54
CA VAL A 442 -18.23 -4.18 38.51
C VAL A 442 -19.09 -4.66 39.68
N GLY A 443 -19.07 -3.94 40.82
CA GLY A 443 -19.93 -4.22 41.97
C GLY A 443 -21.42 -3.96 41.73
N HIS A 444 -21.76 -3.05 40.81
CA HIS A 444 -23.16 -2.71 40.50
C HIS A 444 -23.82 -3.72 39.54
N ASP A 445 -23.06 -4.27 38.58
CA ASP A 445 -23.57 -5.28 37.64
C ASP A 445 -23.79 -6.66 38.29
N LEU A 446 -22.95 -7.03 39.26
CA LEU A 446 -23.12 -8.27 40.04
C LEU A 446 -24.35 -8.23 40.98
N GLN A 447 -24.80 -7.05 41.40
CA GLN A 447 -26.04 -6.92 42.19
C GLN A 447 -27.31 -7.03 41.34
N HIS A 448 -27.25 -6.65 40.06
CA HIS A 448 -28.39 -6.79 39.15
C HIS A 448 -28.52 -8.18 38.51
N ALA A 449 -27.47 -8.99 38.50
CA ALA A 449 -27.52 -10.38 38.01
C ALA A 449 -28.03 -11.41 39.05
N VAL A 450 -28.19 -11.00 40.32
CA VAL A 450 -28.64 -11.88 41.43
C VAL A 450 -29.99 -11.44 42.02
N SER A 451 -30.64 -10.43 41.44
CA SER A 451 -32.05 -10.06 41.67
C SER A 451 -32.94 -10.58 40.56
#